data_AF-A0A167PU09-F1
#
_entry.id   AF-A0A167PU09-F1
#
_cell.length_a   1.000
_cell.length_b   1.000
_cell.length_c   1.000
_cell.angle_alpha   90.00
_cell.angle_beta   90.00
_cell.angle_gamma   90.00
#
_symmetry.space_group_name_H-M   'P 1'
#
loop_
_entity.id
_entity.type
_entity.pdbx_description
1 polymer ?
#
loop_
_entity_poly.entity_id
_entity_poly.type
_entity_poly.pdbx_seq_one_letter_code
_entity_poly.pdbx_strand_id
1 'polypeptide(L)'
;MGVGYPEDLVVSVALGADMFDCVWPTRTARFGNAVTRHGVLHLKHERYAADFGPVEAGCECPCCRPQPGSADDGLGQGQPTITRAFIHHNASKETVAAHLLTQHNVWYQLHLMRTMRDAILADTFPAFIRQFFADRYPEGVATYPEWAVDALAGVGVDLRT
;
A
#
# COMPACT_ATOMS: atom_id res chain seq x y z
N MET A 1 0.92 -18.50 7.97
CA MET A 1 1.45 -17.66 9.07
C MET A 1 2.76 -17.01 8.65
N GLY A 2 3.02 -15.77 9.04
CA GLY A 2 4.27 -15.06 8.72
C GLY A 2 4.38 -14.50 7.29
N VAL A 3 3.27 -14.34 6.57
CA VAL A 3 3.22 -13.89 5.16
C VAL A 3 2.54 -12.52 5.10
N GLY A 4 3.20 -11.53 4.48
CA GLY A 4 2.71 -10.15 4.48
C GLY A 4 3.18 -9.26 3.34
N TYR A 5 3.94 -9.78 2.38
CA TYR A 5 4.19 -9.01 1.15
C TYR A 5 2.90 -8.95 0.32
N PRO A 6 2.57 -7.81 -0.31
CA PRO A 6 1.34 -7.66 -1.07
C PRO A 6 1.15 -8.76 -2.13
N GLU A 7 2.21 -9.08 -2.88
CA GLU A 7 2.22 -10.12 -3.90
C GLU A 7 1.95 -11.51 -3.32
N ASP A 8 2.64 -11.86 -2.23
CA ASP A 8 2.45 -13.14 -1.54
C ASP A 8 1.01 -13.31 -1.06
N LEU A 9 0.41 -12.24 -0.53
CA LEU A 9 -0.97 -12.25 -0.05
C LEU A 9 -1.94 -12.52 -1.21
N VAL A 10 -1.79 -11.80 -2.33
CA VAL A 10 -2.65 -11.96 -3.53
C VAL A 10 -2.54 -13.37 -4.09
N VAL A 11 -1.31 -13.87 -4.28
CA VAL A 11 -1.07 -15.22 -4.80
C VAL A 11 -1.59 -16.29 -3.83
N SER A 12 -1.34 -16.14 -2.53
CA SER A 12 -1.80 -17.12 -1.53
C SER A 12 -3.33 -17.20 -1.45
N VAL A 13 -4.04 -16.08 -1.59
CA VAL A 13 -5.52 -16.09 -1.67
C VAL A 13 -5.98 -16.83 -2.93
N ALA A 14 -5.34 -16.63 -4.08
CA ALA A 14 -5.64 -17.38 -5.29
C ALA A 14 -5.38 -18.90 -5.15
N LEU A 15 -4.45 -19.28 -4.27
CA LEU A 15 -4.14 -20.67 -3.92
C LEU A 15 -5.03 -21.22 -2.77
N GLY A 16 -5.99 -20.44 -2.27
CA GLY A 16 -6.98 -20.90 -1.28
C GLY A 16 -6.61 -20.66 0.19
N ALA A 17 -5.67 -19.76 0.49
CA ALA A 17 -5.40 -19.36 1.86
C ALA A 17 -6.34 -18.24 2.34
N ASP A 18 -6.96 -18.43 3.51
CA ASP A 18 -7.98 -17.52 4.04
C ASP A 18 -7.50 -16.56 5.15
N MET A 19 -6.39 -16.89 5.82
CA MET A 19 -5.91 -16.16 6.99
C MET A 19 -4.41 -15.88 6.93
N PHE A 20 -4.03 -14.65 7.32
CA PHE A 20 -2.66 -14.16 7.28
C PHE A 20 -2.31 -13.39 8.54
N ASP A 21 -1.06 -13.53 8.97
CA ASP A 21 -0.43 -12.71 10.00
C ASP A 21 1.00 -12.39 9.54
N CYS A 22 1.44 -11.15 9.77
CA CYS A 22 2.82 -10.78 9.55
C CYS A 22 3.16 -9.48 10.26
N VAL A 23 4.39 -9.37 10.75
CA VAL A 23 4.96 -8.12 11.27
C VAL A 23 5.42 -7.18 10.15
N TRP A 24 5.37 -7.60 8.89
CA TRP A 24 5.89 -6.85 7.75
C TRP A 24 5.43 -5.39 7.67
N PRO A 25 4.12 -5.04 7.74
CA PRO A 25 3.69 -3.63 7.62
C PRO A 25 4.31 -2.72 8.70
N THR A 26 4.37 -3.20 9.94
CA THR A 26 4.86 -2.43 11.09
C THR A 26 6.39 -2.40 11.12
N ARG A 27 7.06 -3.48 10.69
CA ARG A 27 8.51 -3.52 10.53
C ARG A 27 8.96 -2.56 9.43
N THR A 28 8.31 -2.60 8.27
CA THR A 28 8.57 -1.73 7.11
C THR A 28 8.39 -0.25 7.48
N ALA A 29 7.36 0.08 8.25
CA ALA A 29 7.12 1.44 8.75
C ALA A 29 8.27 1.98 9.61
N ARG A 30 8.84 1.17 10.51
CA ARG A 30 9.99 1.59 11.36
C ARG A 30 11.24 1.95 10.57
N PHE A 31 11.40 1.40 9.36
CA PHE A 31 12.49 1.76 8.46
C PHE A 31 12.22 3.04 7.67
N GLY A 32 11.06 3.69 7.84
CA GLY A 32 10.67 4.89 7.10
C GLY A 32 10.06 4.59 5.74
N ASN A 33 9.51 3.39 5.56
CA ASN A 33 8.97 2.93 4.29
C ASN A 33 7.43 2.84 4.33
N ALA A 34 6.78 3.45 3.35
CA ALA A 34 5.33 3.38 3.16
C ALA A 34 4.98 2.41 2.02
N VAL A 35 4.01 1.54 2.25
CA VAL A 35 3.51 0.59 1.25
C VAL A 35 2.36 1.25 0.50
N THR A 36 2.38 1.21 -0.84
CA THR A 36 1.34 1.78 -1.70
C THR A 36 0.94 0.78 -2.77
N ARG A 37 -0.13 1.08 -3.53
CA ARG A 37 -0.52 0.25 -4.68
C ARG A 37 0.59 0.12 -5.73
N HIS A 38 1.42 1.14 -5.87
CA HIS A 38 2.48 1.24 -6.87
C HIS A 38 3.88 0.84 -6.34
N GLY A 39 3.97 0.16 -5.20
CA GLY A 39 5.26 -0.27 -4.65
C GLY A 39 5.49 0.19 -3.22
N VAL A 40 6.75 0.48 -2.90
CA VAL A 40 7.18 0.95 -1.58
C VAL A 40 7.88 2.29 -1.72
N LEU A 41 7.40 3.30 -0.98
CA LEU A 41 8.03 4.61 -0.91
C LEU A 41 9.04 4.63 0.25
N HIS A 42 10.31 4.84 -0.10
CA HIS A 42 11.39 5.08 0.87
C HIS A 42 11.41 6.55 1.32
N LEU A 43 10.59 6.91 2.31
CA LEU A 43 10.33 8.32 2.64
C LEU A 43 11.51 9.04 3.31
N LYS A 44 12.58 8.32 3.64
CA LYS A 44 13.87 8.92 4.04
C LYS A 44 14.65 9.53 2.87
N HIS A 45 14.29 9.24 1.63
CA HIS A 45 15.00 9.76 0.46
C HIS A 45 14.74 11.27 0.29
N GLU A 46 15.79 12.01 -0.10
CA GLU A 46 15.78 13.48 -0.26
C GLU A 46 14.71 13.99 -1.23
N ARG A 47 14.33 13.20 -2.24
CA ARG A 47 13.27 13.56 -3.20
C ARG A 47 11.93 13.92 -2.53
N TYR A 48 11.71 13.47 -1.29
CA TYR A 48 10.49 13.75 -0.53
C TYR A 48 10.59 14.98 0.37
N ALA A 49 11.76 15.62 0.49
CA ALA A 49 11.99 16.75 1.40
C ALA A 49 11.07 17.96 1.14
N ALA A 50 10.70 18.19 -0.12
CA ALA A 50 9.80 19.26 -0.55
C ALA A 50 8.50 18.74 -1.18
N ASP A 51 8.13 17.49 -0.88
CA ASP A 51 6.92 16.86 -1.42
C ASP A 51 5.75 17.00 -0.44
N PHE A 52 4.91 18.00 -0.70
CA PHE A 52 3.76 18.33 0.15
C PHE A 52 2.49 17.50 -0.19
N GLY A 53 2.61 16.48 -1.04
CA GLY A 53 1.52 15.54 -1.32
C GLY A 53 1.30 14.53 -0.19
N PRO A 54 0.15 13.84 -0.19
CA PRO A 54 -0.11 12.73 0.73
C PRO A 54 0.89 11.58 0.50
N VAL A 55 0.99 10.65 1.45
CA VAL A 55 1.76 9.40 1.25
C VAL A 55 1.29 8.70 -0.03
N GLU A 56 -0.02 8.50 -0.16
CA GLU A 56 -0.65 7.91 -1.32
C GLU A 56 -1.93 8.66 -1.69
N ALA A 57 -2.03 9.12 -2.93
CA ALA A 57 -3.24 9.78 -3.43
C ALA A 57 -4.41 8.78 -3.50
N GLY A 58 -5.57 9.17 -2.99
CA GLY A 58 -6.76 8.32 -2.91
C GLY A 58 -6.81 7.36 -1.71
N CYS A 59 -5.77 7.32 -0.87
CA CYS A 59 -5.78 6.52 0.35
C CYS A 59 -6.62 7.19 1.45
N GLU A 60 -7.51 6.42 2.08
CA GLU A 60 -8.43 6.90 3.11
C GLU A 60 -7.94 6.62 4.54
N CYS A 61 -6.67 6.22 4.70
CA CYS A 61 -6.09 5.98 6.02
C CYS A 61 -6.05 7.30 6.83
N PRO A 62 -5.99 7.24 8.17
CA PRO A 62 -5.92 8.43 9.01
C PRO A 62 -4.77 9.40 8.68
N CYS A 63 -3.70 8.92 8.04
CA CYS A 63 -2.58 9.74 7.61
C CYS A 63 -2.83 10.45 6.27
N CYS A 64 -3.52 9.80 5.33
CA CYS A 64 -3.72 10.29 3.96
C CYS A 64 -5.03 11.05 3.77
N ARG A 65 -6.05 10.77 4.58
CA ARG A 65 -7.33 11.47 4.50
C ARG A 65 -7.18 12.93 4.99
N PRO A 66 -7.86 13.89 4.35
CA PRO A 66 -8.04 15.23 4.94
C PRO A 66 -8.77 15.12 6.29
N GLN A 67 -8.38 15.91 7.29
CA GLN A 67 -9.04 15.88 8.60
C GLN A 67 -10.34 16.71 8.57
N PRO A 68 -11.49 16.17 9.00
CA PRO A 68 -12.75 16.91 9.14
C PRO A 68 -12.68 17.90 10.31
N GLY A 69 -13.33 19.06 10.18
CA GLY A 69 -13.27 20.16 11.16
C GLY A 69 -12.31 21.30 10.79
N SER A 70 -11.74 21.25 9.60
CA SER A 70 -10.88 22.26 8.98
C SER A 70 -11.66 23.35 8.23
N ALA A 71 -12.93 23.57 8.61
CA ALA A 71 -13.71 24.68 8.09
C ALA A 71 -13.31 25.97 8.82
N ASP A 72 -12.60 26.82 8.09
CA ASP A 72 -12.46 28.26 8.29
C ASP A 72 -12.15 28.73 9.73
N ASP A 73 -10.89 28.58 10.14
CA ASP A 73 -10.32 29.30 11.28
C ASP A 73 -9.83 30.72 10.90
N GLY A 74 -10.26 31.26 9.75
CA GLY A 74 -9.86 32.58 9.28
C GLY A 74 -8.41 32.68 8.80
N LEU A 75 -7.66 31.55 8.75
CA LEU A 75 -6.28 31.47 8.25
C LEU A 75 -6.16 30.85 6.84
N GLY A 76 -7.29 30.52 6.21
CA GLY A 76 -7.36 30.22 4.77
C GLY A 76 -6.69 28.92 4.30
N GLN A 77 -6.37 27.97 5.20
CA GLN A 77 -5.87 26.65 4.84
C GLN A 77 -6.44 25.58 5.78
N GLY A 78 -7.41 24.82 5.31
CA GLY A 78 -7.88 23.63 6.03
C GLY A 78 -6.70 22.68 6.31
N GLN A 79 -6.63 22.10 7.51
CA GLN A 79 -5.48 21.29 7.95
C GLN A 79 -5.05 20.28 6.87
N PRO A 80 -3.80 20.37 6.38
CA PRO A 80 -3.34 19.53 5.29
C PRO A 80 -3.20 18.08 5.76
N THR A 81 -3.50 17.16 4.83
CA THR A 81 -3.07 15.77 4.92
C THR A 81 -1.62 15.68 5.38
N ILE A 82 -1.27 14.64 6.15
CA ILE A 82 0.13 14.41 6.53
C ILE A 82 0.94 14.20 5.25
N THR A 83 1.90 15.10 5.04
CA THR A 83 2.65 15.15 3.79
C THR A 83 3.85 14.20 3.80
N ARG A 84 4.32 13.83 2.61
CA ARG A 84 5.57 13.08 2.46
C ARG A 84 6.76 13.87 3.01
N ALA A 85 6.80 15.19 2.85
CA ALA A 85 7.81 16.07 3.44
C ALA A 85 7.81 16.04 4.97
N PHE A 86 6.62 16.06 5.60
CA PHE A 86 6.52 15.94 7.05
C PHE A 86 7.09 14.60 7.54
N ILE A 87 6.75 13.51 6.87
CA ILE A 87 7.26 12.19 7.23
C ILE A 87 8.76 12.11 6.98
N HIS A 88 9.25 12.58 5.83
CA HIS A 88 10.67 12.63 5.50
C HIS A 88 11.48 13.33 6.59
N HIS A 89 11.03 14.52 7.01
CA HIS A 89 11.68 15.31 8.05
C HIS A 89 11.80 14.53 9.37
N ASN A 90 10.76 13.77 9.73
CA ASN A 90 10.66 13.09 11.01
C ASN A 90 11.17 11.63 10.99
N ALA A 91 11.28 10.98 9.84
CA ALA A 91 11.54 9.54 9.69
C ALA A 91 12.86 9.03 10.32
N SER A 92 13.81 9.93 10.55
CA SER A 92 15.10 9.63 11.20
C SER A 92 15.31 10.38 12.52
N LYS A 93 14.32 11.18 12.95
CA LYS A 93 14.46 12.08 14.11
C LYS A 93 13.48 11.73 15.21
N GLU A 94 12.25 11.40 14.84
CA GLU A 94 11.13 11.28 15.78
C GLU A 94 10.37 9.98 15.54
N THR A 95 9.86 9.39 16.62
CA THR A 95 9.08 8.15 16.53
C THR A 95 7.74 8.36 15.83
N VAL A 96 7.23 9.59 15.76
CA VAL A 96 5.93 9.93 15.14
C VAL A 96 5.84 9.42 13.70
N ALA A 97 6.91 9.51 12.91
CA ALA A 97 6.92 9.01 11.54
C ALA A 97 6.66 7.50 11.46
N ALA A 98 7.26 6.71 12.36
CA ALA A 98 7.02 5.27 12.42
C ALA A 98 5.58 4.93 12.81
N HIS A 99 4.96 5.70 13.72
CA HIS A 99 3.55 5.51 14.10
C HIS A 99 2.61 5.80 12.93
N LEU A 100 2.83 6.91 12.21
CA LEU A 100 2.05 7.30 11.05
C LEU A 100 2.17 6.27 9.93
N LEU A 101 3.39 5.86 9.61
CA LEU A 101 3.61 4.83 8.59
C LEU A 101 3.06 3.46 9.00
N THR A 102 3.01 3.15 10.29
CA THR A 102 2.37 1.93 10.79
C THR A 102 0.87 1.98 10.52
N GLN A 103 0.20 3.09 10.83
CA GLN A 103 -1.22 3.26 10.55
C GLN A 103 -1.52 3.14 9.04
N HIS A 104 -0.72 3.79 8.20
CA HIS A 104 -0.84 3.69 6.74
C HIS A 104 -0.63 2.26 6.23
N ASN A 105 0.47 1.60 6.60
CA ASN A 105 0.81 0.26 6.10
C ASN A 105 -0.18 -0.82 6.57
N VAL A 106 -0.68 -0.73 7.81
CA VAL A 106 -1.71 -1.63 8.32
C VAL A 106 -3.04 -1.39 7.60
N TRP A 107 -3.42 -0.11 7.39
CA TRP A 107 -4.59 0.22 6.61
C TRP A 107 -4.51 -0.33 5.19
N TYR A 108 -3.34 -0.22 4.53
CA TYR A 108 -3.10 -0.75 3.19
C TYR A 108 -3.36 -2.26 3.13
N GLN A 109 -2.80 -3.05 4.05
CA GLN A 109 -3.03 -4.50 4.03
C GLN A 109 -4.51 -4.86 4.26
N LEU A 110 -5.18 -4.16 5.19
CA LEU A 110 -6.59 -4.38 5.44
C LEU A 110 -7.45 -3.99 4.23
N HIS A 111 -7.08 -2.90 3.54
CA HIS A 111 -7.76 -2.46 2.32
C HIS A 111 -7.54 -3.47 1.18
N LEU A 112 -6.32 -3.96 0.99
CA LEU A 112 -6.00 -5.01 0.02
C LEU A 112 -6.88 -6.24 0.25
N MET A 113 -6.95 -6.75 1.49
CA MET A 113 -7.82 -7.90 1.82
C MET A 113 -9.30 -7.63 1.53
N ARG A 114 -9.80 -6.42 1.86
CA ARG A 114 -11.18 -6.03 1.56
C ARG A 114 -11.45 -6.04 0.07
N THR A 115 -10.60 -5.39 -0.74
CA THR A 115 -10.78 -5.31 -2.19
C THR A 115 -10.69 -6.68 -2.88
N MET A 116 -9.82 -7.58 -2.40
CA MET A 116 -9.78 -8.96 -2.88
C MET A 116 -11.07 -9.71 -2.55
N ARG A 117 -11.55 -9.59 -1.32
CA ARG A 117 -12.81 -10.21 -0.90
C ARG A 117 -13.98 -9.72 -1.75
N ASP A 118 -14.06 -8.41 -2.02
CA ASP A 118 -15.11 -7.83 -2.85
C ASP A 118 -15.02 -8.35 -4.31
N ALA A 119 -13.81 -8.47 -4.86
CA ALA A 119 -13.60 -9.04 -6.20
C ALA A 119 -13.97 -10.53 -6.29
N ILE A 120 -13.72 -11.32 -5.23
CA ILE A 120 -14.16 -12.72 -5.14
C ILE A 120 -15.69 -12.81 -5.13
N LEU A 121 -16.35 -12.00 -4.30
CA LEU A 121 -17.81 -11.97 -4.22
C LEU A 121 -18.47 -11.51 -5.53
N ALA A 122 -17.79 -10.65 -6.29
CA ALA A 122 -18.23 -10.16 -7.58
C ALA A 122 -17.82 -11.08 -8.76
N ASP A 123 -17.18 -12.22 -8.51
CA ASP A 123 -16.65 -13.14 -9.54
C ASP A 123 -15.69 -12.47 -10.54
N THR A 124 -14.91 -11.49 -10.05
CA THR A 124 -13.95 -10.69 -10.85
C THR A 124 -12.51 -10.78 -10.34
N PHE A 125 -12.22 -11.74 -9.45
CA PHE A 125 -10.91 -11.88 -8.83
C PHE A 125 -9.73 -12.04 -9.82
N PRO A 126 -9.84 -12.80 -10.93
CA PRO A 126 -8.76 -12.84 -11.93
C PRO A 126 -8.44 -11.47 -12.55
N ALA A 127 -9.45 -10.62 -12.76
CA ALA A 127 -9.25 -9.26 -13.26
C ALA A 127 -8.59 -8.37 -12.20
N PHE A 128 -8.98 -8.53 -10.92
CA PHE A 128 -8.32 -7.87 -9.80
C PHE A 128 -6.83 -8.21 -9.74
N ILE A 129 -6.45 -9.48 -9.86
CA ILE A 129 -5.05 -9.93 -9.82
C ILE A 129 -4.24 -9.26 -10.95
N ARG A 130 -4.76 -9.26 -12.18
CA ARG A 130 -4.10 -8.60 -13.32
C ARG A 130 -3.90 -7.11 -13.08
N GLN A 131 -4.92 -6.41 -12.58
CA GLN A 131 -4.83 -4.99 -12.27
C GLN A 131 -3.81 -4.73 -11.15
N PHE A 132 -3.79 -5.55 -10.09
CA PHE A 132 -2.84 -5.44 -8.99
C PHE A 132 -1.38 -5.52 -9.47
N PHE A 133 -1.05 -6.50 -10.33
CA PHE A 133 0.31 -6.61 -10.87
C PHE A 133 0.63 -5.47 -11.85
N ALA A 134 -0.32 -5.05 -12.69
CA ALA A 134 -0.14 -3.93 -13.61
C ALA A 134 0.15 -2.60 -12.87
N ASP A 135 -0.56 -2.34 -11.76
CA ASP A 135 -0.34 -1.14 -10.94
C ASP A 135 1.03 -1.15 -10.24
N ARG A 136 1.48 -2.34 -9.83
CA ARG A 136 2.69 -2.49 -9.02
C ARG A 136 3.96 -2.61 -9.85
N TYR A 137 3.85 -3.09 -11.08
CA TYR A 137 4.95 -3.32 -12.02
C TYR A 137 4.64 -2.62 -13.36
N PRO A 138 4.66 -1.27 -13.38
CA PRO A 138 4.23 -0.48 -14.53
C PRO A 138 5.15 -0.63 -15.75
N GLU A 139 6.36 -1.18 -15.59
CA GLU A 139 7.29 -1.46 -16.68
C GLU A 139 6.82 -2.62 -17.59
N GLY A 140 5.78 -3.34 -17.19
CA GLY A 140 5.09 -4.35 -17.98
C GLY A 140 5.32 -5.79 -17.52
N VAL A 141 4.65 -6.73 -18.18
CA VAL A 141 4.59 -8.16 -17.79
C VAL A 141 5.96 -8.84 -17.65
N ALA A 142 7.00 -8.29 -18.28
CA ALA A 142 8.36 -8.81 -18.20
C ALA A 142 9.03 -8.56 -16.84
N THR A 143 8.54 -7.61 -16.03
CA THR A 143 9.07 -7.32 -14.68
C THR A 143 8.31 -8.05 -13.57
N TYR A 144 7.27 -8.81 -13.92
CA TYR A 144 6.52 -9.57 -12.93
C TYR A 144 7.40 -10.68 -12.35
N PRO A 145 7.32 -10.95 -11.03
CA PRO A 145 8.08 -12.04 -10.42
C PRO A 145 7.70 -13.39 -11.01
N GLU A 146 8.68 -14.14 -11.52
CA GLU A 146 8.46 -15.42 -12.21
C GLU A 146 7.67 -16.41 -11.34
N TRP A 147 8.03 -16.52 -10.06
CA TRP A 147 7.33 -17.39 -9.10
C TRP A 147 5.83 -17.09 -8.98
N ALA A 148 5.44 -15.81 -9.09
CA ALA A 148 4.05 -15.39 -8.95
C ALA A 148 3.27 -15.71 -10.23
N VAL A 149 3.89 -15.49 -11.39
CA VAL A 149 3.32 -15.87 -12.69
C VAL A 149 3.07 -17.37 -12.76
N ASP A 150 4.06 -18.18 -12.39
CA ASP A 150 3.95 -19.64 -12.44
C ASP A 150 2.89 -20.17 -11.47
N ALA A 151 2.83 -19.63 -10.25
CA ALA A 151 1.84 -20.01 -9.25
C ALA A 151 0.40 -19.69 -9.71
N LEU A 152 0.19 -18.50 -10.28
CA LEU A 152 -1.12 -18.05 -10.76
C LEU A 152 -1.58 -18.79 -12.01
N ALA A 153 -0.65 -19.14 -12.92
CA ALA A 153 -0.95 -19.99 -14.06
C ALA A 153 -1.47 -21.37 -13.62
N GLY A 154 -0.93 -21.91 -12.52
CA GLY A 154 -1.38 -23.18 -11.92
C GLY A 154 -2.85 -23.19 -11.46
N VAL A 155 -3.44 -22.01 -11.20
CA VAL A 155 -4.86 -21.84 -10.82
C VAL A 155 -5.68 -21.14 -11.91
N GLY A 156 -5.18 -21.10 -13.15
CA GLY A 156 -5.91 -20.60 -14.31
C GLY A 156 -5.94 -19.06 -14.43
N VAL A 157 -5.04 -18.35 -13.75
CA VAL A 157 -4.88 -16.89 -13.90
C VAL A 157 -3.59 -16.61 -14.66
N ASP A 158 -3.71 -16.31 -15.94
CA ASP A 158 -2.57 -15.86 -16.76
C ASP A 158 -2.35 -14.34 -16.59
N LEU A 159 -1.09 -13.99 -16.32
CA LEU A 159 -0.61 -12.61 -16.14
C LEU A 159 0.11 -12.06 -17.38
N ARG A 160 0.49 -12.92 -18.33
CA ARG A 160 1.29 -12.54 -19.51
C ARG A 160 0.43 -12.28 -20.76
N THR A 161 -0.88 -12.46 -20.65
CA THR A 161 -1.89 -12.13 -21.67
C THR A 161 -2.50 -10.76 -21.43
#